data_AF-Q3AUM6-F1
#
_entry.id   AF-Q3AUM6-F1
#
_cell.length_a   1.000
_cell.length_b   1.000
_cell.length_c   1.000
_cell.angle_alpha   90.00
_cell.angle_beta   90.00
_cell.angle_gamma   90.00
#
_symmetry.space_group_name_H-M   'P 1'
#
loop_
_entity.id
_entity.type
_entity.pdbx_description
1 polymer ?
#
loop_
_entity_poly.entity_id
_entity_poly.type
_entity_poly.pdbx_seq_one_letter_code
_entity_poly.pdbx_strand_id
1 'polypeptide(L)'
;MRPFGIQKLYLKDEPTNIVQAASARLRNRQTITPNSCDIITITGNEECYIAQFIHHYLYLGFSNIFIGINNCQDKTPAILKKIAKIYPKIFIFNTDQPQRLHRQSGSYAALIDEASHRTKSSHCLVVDIDEYWFSNKPNRSIASYLRQFDRFDLMFTNWLCTYGQSYQTCFTDLTKAKIELKKSQGKSIFNYSVPLRKLRAHVPDVESPERAVFVGNNGKKINWMNEANKLHVNPSLPQHLRTVNKLHQHLEESQNSAWILHQIVRSELEYSLRLFEPRVAKHPEPFKTNRHGWIMPKESRQERQFFKLILSKKSFNKRYIKTYEKFLRQCQIKNIVEKSFNRITERQVFCKINQLNHQKIEAYQSIWREIFQGTRFLPYLELRLKTKKRLRINDCS
;
A
#
# COMPACT_ATOMS: atom_id res chain seq x y z
N MET A 1 -19.29 -25.32 -6.46
CA MET A 1 -18.33 -24.50 -7.26
C MET A 1 -18.47 -23.05 -6.84
N ARG A 2 -17.38 -22.33 -6.51
CA ARG A 2 -17.48 -20.88 -6.24
C ARG A 2 -17.76 -20.14 -7.56
N PRO A 3 -18.66 -19.14 -7.60
CA PRO A 3 -18.74 -18.27 -8.75
C PRO A 3 -17.40 -17.54 -8.87
N PHE A 4 -16.64 -17.82 -9.93
CA PHE A 4 -15.40 -17.13 -10.25
C PHE A 4 -15.76 -15.70 -10.69
N GLY A 5 -16.02 -14.82 -9.72
CA GLY A 5 -16.53 -13.47 -9.95
C GLY A 5 -16.12 -12.51 -8.84
N ILE A 6 -16.10 -11.23 -9.18
CA ILE A 6 -15.89 -10.17 -8.19
C ILE A 6 -17.24 -9.92 -7.54
N GLN A 7 -17.37 -10.32 -6.28
CA GLN A 7 -18.61 -10.14 -5.52
C GLN A 7 -18.76 -8.67 -5.14
N LYS A 8 -19.95 -8.09 -5.34
CA LYS A 8 -20.25 -6.74 -4.86
C LYS A 8 -20.53 -6.78 -3.36
N LEU A 9 -19.88 -5.90 -2.61
CA LEU A 9 -20.18 -5.68 -1.20
C LEU A 9 -21.03 -4.42 -1.05
N TYR A 10 -21.92 -4.49 -0.07
CA TYR A 10 -22.82 -3.40 0.30
C TYR A 10 -22.71 -3.19 1.80
N LEU A 11 -22.47 -1.95 2.22
CA LEU A 11 -22.66 -1.58 3.63
C LEU A 11 -24.15 -1.45 3.88
N LYS A 12 -24.60 -2.13 4.93
CA LYS A 12 -25.99 -2.10 5.44
C LYS A 12 -26.13 -1.27 6.72
N ASP A 13 -25.02 -0.82 7.28
CA ASP A 13 -24.92 -0.14 8.56
C ASP A 13 -23.64 0.74 8.57
N GLU A 14 -23.48 1.55 9.60
CA GLU A 14 -22.28 2.35 9.82
C GLU A 14 -21.02 1.47 9.90
N PRO A 15 -19.89 1.90 9.29
CA PRO A 15 -18.64 1.13 9.29
C PRO A 15 -18.17 0.67 10.67
N THR A 16 -18.40 1.47 11.71
CA THR A 16 -18.04 1.14 13.10
C THR A 16 -18.80 -0.10 13.60
N ASN A 17 -20.11 -0.16 13.37
CA ASN A 17 -20.97 -1.27 13.81
C ASN A 17 -20.56 -2.57 13.11
N ILE A 18 -20.29 -2.48 11.81
CA ILE A 18 -19.82 -3.62 11.00
C ILE A 18 -18.47 -4.14 11.50
N VAL A 19 -17.51 -3.23 11.78
CA VAL A 19 -16.20 -3.61 12.33
C VAL A 19 -16.34 -4.28 13.69
N GLN A 20 -17.19 -3.75 14.58
CA GLN A 20 -17.42 -4.32 15.91
C GLN A 20 -18.04 -5.71 15.83
N ALA A 21 -19.05 -5.90 14.97
CA ALA A 21 -19.66 -7.21 14.73
C ALA A 21 -18.67 -8.22 14.13
N ALA A 22 -17.87 -7.79 13.15
CA ALA A 22 -16.80 -8.60 12.56
C ALA A 22 -15.75 -8.98 13.60
N SER A 23 -15.36 -8.03 14.45
CA SER A 23 -14.42 -8.26 15.54
C SER A 23 -14.97 -9.28 16.55
N ALA A 24 -16.26 -9.21 16.89
CA ALA A 24 -16.88 -10.19 17.79
C ALA A 24 -16.86 -11.60 17.19
N ARG A 25 -17.22 -11.74 15.91
CA ARG A 25 -17.15 -13.04 15.19
C ARG A 25 -15.74 -13.58 15.13
N LEU A 26 -14.76 -12.72 14.86
CA LEU A 26 -13.36 -13.10 14.87
C LEU A 26 -12.98 -13.63 16.26
N ARG A 27 -13.24 -12.90 17.35
CA ARG A 27 -12.86 -13.37 18.70
C ARG A 27 -13.51 -14.70 19.10
N ASN A 28 -14.73 -14.95 18.63
CA ASN A 28 -15.51 -16.15 18.98
C ASN A 28 -15.27 -17.35 18.04
N ARG A 29 -14.33 -17.26 17.08
CA ARG A 29 -14.10 -18.33 16.11
C ARG A 29 -13.42 -19.54 16.75
N GLN A 30 -13.89 -20.74 16.39
CA GLN A 30 -13.41 -22.00 16.97
C GLN A 30 -11.98 -22.38 16.53
N THR A 31 -11.59 -22.02 15.30
CA THR A 31 -10.29 -22.43 14.74
C THR A 31 -9.40 -21.23 14.47
N ILE A 32 -8.21 -21.23 15.06
CA ILE A 32 -7.18 -20.20 14.85
C ILE A 32 -5.86 -20.87 14.49
N THR A 33 -5.28 -20.48 13.36
CA THR A 33 -3.93 -20.83 12.96
C THR A 33 -2.95 -19.87 13.63
N PRO A 34 -2.10 -20.32 14.56
CA PRO A 34 -1.16 -19.43 15.26
C PRO A 34 -0.11 -18.87 14.29
N ASN A 35 0.40 -17.67 14.58
CA ASN A 35 1.46 -17.01 13.81
C ASN A 35 1.17 -16.92 12.30
N SER A 36 -0.08 -16.67 11.94
CA SER A 36 -0.52 -16.50 10.56
C SER A 36 -1.12 -15.12 10.40
N CYS A 37 -1.00 -14.55 9.20
CA CYS A 37 -1.38 -13.16 8.96
C CYS A 37 -2.10 -13.04 7.62
N ASP A 38 -3.25 -12.37 7.64
CA ASP A 38 -3.96 -11.96 6.44
C ASP A 38 -3.56 -10.56 5.99
N ILE A 39 -3.81 -10.29 4.71
CA ILE A 39 -3.74 -8.96 4.12
C ILE A 39 -5.15 -8.48 3.81
N ILE A 40 -5.44 -7.24 4.20
CA ILE A 40 -6.60 -6.48 3.73
C ILE A 40 -6.07 -5.26 2.97
N THR A 41 -6.56 -5.07 1.75
CA THR A 41 -6.15 -3.94 0.90
C THR A 41 -7.32 -3.44 0.06
N ILE A 42 -7.25 -2.17 -0.33
CA ILE A 42 -8.13 -1.57 -1.32
C ILE A 42 -7.30 -1.06 -2.50
N THR A 43 -7.87 -1.11 -3.69
CA THR A 43 -7.15 -0.74 -4.92
C THR A 43 -8.07 -0.04 -5.91
N GLY A 44 -7.47 0.85 -6.71
CA GLY A 44 -8.11 1.52 -7.84
C GLY A 44 -7.06 1.78 -8.91
N ASN A 45 -7.25 1.24 -10.11
CA ASN A 45 -6.35 1.38 -11.26
C ASN A 45 -4.87 1.05 -10.98
N GLU A 46 -4.58 -0.20 -10.58
CA GLU A 46 -3.23 -0.69 -10.27
C GLU A 46 -2.76 -1.79 -11.23
N GLU A 47 -3.16 -1.76 -12.51
CA GLU A 47 -2.89 -2.84 -13.49
C GLU A 47 -1.38 -3.16 -13.65
N CYS A 48 -0.52 -2.20 -13.37
CA CYS A 48 0.94 -2.37 -13.40
C CYS A 48 1.49 -3.10 -12.17
N TYR A 49 0.89 -2.90 -10.99
CA TYR A 49 1.53 -3.20 -9.71
C TYR A 49 0.82 -4.28 -8.90
N ILE A 50 -0.48 -4.48 -9.12
CA ILE A 50 -1.30 -5.41 -8.34
C ILE A 50 -0.76 -6.86 -8.36
N ALA A 51 -0.16 -7.28 -9.48
CA ALA A 51 0.43 -8.60 -9.61
C ALA A 51 1.68 -8.77 -8.72
N GLN A 52 2.55 -7.77 -8.66
CA GLN A 52 3.75 -7.79 -7.81
C GLN A 52 3.39 -7.73 -6.33
N PHE A 53 2.41 -6.91 -5.97
CA PHE A 53 1.86 -6.85 -4.62
C PHE A 53 1.36 -8.23 -4.16
N ILE A 54 0.47 -8.88 -4.94
CA ILE A 54 -0.07 -10.20 -4.56
C ILE A 54 1.03 -11.25 -4.48
N HIS A 55 1.92 -11.30 -5.47
CA HIS A 55 3.04 -12.23 -5.48
C HIS A 55 3.90 -12.07 -4.23
N HIS A 56 4.22 -10.85 -3.82
CA HIS A 56 5.05 -10.57 -2.65
C HIS A 56 4.47 -11.17 -1.36
N TYR A 57 3.19 -10.90 -1.09
CA TYR A 57 2.54 -11.39 0.12
C TYR A 57 2.34 -12.90 0.11
N LEU A 58 2.07 -13.50 -1.06
CA LEU A 58 2.07 -14.96 -1.22
C LEU A 58 3.48 -15.56 -1.01
N TYR A 59 4.51 -14.90 -1.55
CA TYR A 59 5.92 -15.32 -1.45
C TYR A 59 6.40 -15.38 0.01
N LEU A 60 5.96 -14.42 0.83
CA LEU A 60 6.30 -14.36 2.26
C LEU A 60 5.34 -15.18 3.15
N GLY A 61 4.40 -15.91 2.56
CA GLY A 61 3.55 -16.86 3.27
C GLY A 61 2.40 -16.23 4.05
N PHE A 62 1.91 -15.06 3.64
CA PHE A 62 0.64 -14.54 4.14
C PHE A 62 -0.51 -15.47 3.75
N SER A 63 -1.50 -15.56 4.62
CA SER A 63 -2.49 -16.65 4.61
C SER A 63 -3.62 -16.40 3.63
N ASN A 64 -4.29 -15.26 3.75
CA ASN A 64 -5.30 -14.79 2.81
C ASN A 64 -5.03 -13.35 2.38
N ILE A 65 -5.50 -12.97 1.20
CA ILE A 65 -5.45 -11.59 0.71
C ILE A 65 -6.87 -11.18 0.31
N PHE A 66 -7.46 -10.24 1.05
CA PHE A 66 -8.77 -9.66 0.80
C PHE A 66 -8.60 -8.32 0.10
N ILE A 67 -9.13 -8.21 -1.12
CA ILE A 67 -8.90 -7.07 -2.02
C ILE A 67 -10.25 -6.42 -2.35
N GLY A 68 -10.43 -5.17 -1.95
CA GLY A 68 -11.53 -4.32 -2.40
C GLY A 68 -11.12 -3.50 -3.62
N ILE A 69 -11.75 -3.74 -4.77
CA ILE A 69 -11.58 -2.89 -5.95
C ILE A 69 -12.57 -1.73 -5.90
N ASN A 70 -12.10 -0.54 -6.25
CA ASN A 70 -12.87 0.70 -6.25
C ASN A 70 -12.72 1.42 -7.59
N ASN A 71 -13.81 1.54 -8.34
CA ASN A 71 -13.96 2.30 -9.57
C ASN A 71 -12.82 2.04 -10.58
N CYS A 72 -12.42 0.78 -10.72
CA CYS A 72 -11.36 0.40 -11.63
C CYS A 72 -11.85 0.48 -13.08
N GLN A 73 -11.13 1.25 -13.90
CA GLN A 73 -11.37 1.42 -15.34
C GLN A 73 -10.28 0.74 -16.18
N ASP A 74 -9.18 0.33 -15.56
CA ASP A 74 -8.06 -0.34 -16.19
C ASP A 74 -8.19 -1.88 -16.18
N LYS A 75 -7.11 -2.61 -16.47
CA LYS A 75 -7.11 -4.09 -16.45
C LYS A 75 -6.94 -4.70 -15.06
N THR A 76 -6.96 -3.94 -13.97
CA THR A 76 -6.85 -4.45 -12.59
C THR A 76 -7.86 -5.57 -12.31
N PRO A 77 -9.17 -5.44 -12.60
CA PRO A 77 -10.15 -6.49 -12.33
C PRO A 77 -9.87 -7.77 -13.13
N ALA A 78 -9.38 -7.65 -14.37
CA ALA A 78 -9.06 -8.78 -15.22
C ALA A 78 -7.84 -9.56 -14.72
N ILE A 79 -6.79 -8.83 -14.28
CA ILE A 79 -5.59 -9.42 -13.67
C ILE A 79 -5.98 -10.16 -12.39
N LEU A 80 -6.75 -9.53 -11.51
CA LEU A 80 -7.21 -10.12 -10.25
C LEU A 80 -8.01 -11.42 -10.47
N LYS A 81 -8.99 -11.42 -11.39
CA LYS A 81 -9.76 -12.63 -11.72
C LYS A 81 -8.88 -13.80 -12.17
N LYS A 82 -7.86 -13.53 -13.00
CA LYS A 82 -6.90 -14.55 -13.44
C LYS A 82 -6.07 -15.10 -12.28
N ILE A 83 -5.63 -14.24 -11.36
CA ILE A 83 -4.88 -14.64 -10.17
C ILE A 83 -5.75 -15.50 -9.24
N ALA A 84 -6.97 -15.05 -8.90
CA ALA A 84 -7.86 -15.77 -7.99
C ALA A 84 -8.34 -17.13 -8.52
N LYS A 85 -8.34 -17.33 -9.85
CA LYS A 85 -8.59 -18.65 -10.46
C LYS A 85 -7.52 -19.68 -10.07
N ILE A 86 -6.28 -19.24 -9.91
CA ILE A 86 -5.14 -20.10 -9.57
C ILE A 86 -4.91 -20.16 -8.06
N TYR A 87 -5.12 -19.05 -7.34
CA TYR A 87 -4.82 -18.92 -5.91
C TYR A 87 -6.11 -18.76 -5.09
N PRO A 88 -6.64 -19.83 -4.45
CA PRO A 88 -7.92 -19.80 -3.74
C PRO A 88 -7.93 -18.96 -2.45
N LYS A 89 -6.75 -18.48 -2.04
CA LYS A 89 -6.50 -17.59 -0.90
C LYS A 89 -6.67 -16.11 -1.24
N ILE A 90 -6.97 -15.79 -2.51
CA ILE A 90 -7.19 -14.43 -3.00
C ILE A 90 -8.70 -14.19 -3.11
N PHE A 91 -9.20 -13.24 -2.34
CA PHE A 91 -10.61 -12.87 -2.29
C PHE A 91 -10.76 -11.46 -2.86
N ILE A 92 -11.64 -11.29 -3.84
CA ILE A 92 -11.79 -10.03 -4.58
C ILE A 92 -13.24 -9.58 -4.50
N PHE A 93 -13.40 -8.33 -4.10
CA PHE A 93 -14.69 -7.70 -3.88
C PHE A 93 -14.75 -6.36 -4.59
N ASN A 94 -15.91 -6.02 -5.12
CA ASN A 94 -16.20 -4.65 -5.54
C ASN A 94 -16.72 -3.90 -4.31
N THR A 95 -16.02 -2.83 -3.95
CA THR A 95 -16.33 -1.98 -2.79
C THR A 95 -16.76 -0.58 -3.21
N ASP A 96 -17.28 -0.39 -4.43
CA ASP A 96 -17.71 0.92 -4.95
C ASP A 96 -18.76 1.60 -4.08
N GLN A 97 -19.80 0.86 -3.65
CA GLN A 97 -20.83 1.40 -2.75
C GLN A 97 -20.27 1.74 -1.37
N PRO A 98 -19.52 0.84 -0.69
CA PRO A 98 -18.85 1.17 0.57
C PRO A 98 -17.94 2.40 0.46
N GLN A 99 -17.13 2.47 -0.59
CA GLN A 99 -16.20 3.57 -0.88
C GLN A 99 -16.93 4.89 -1.13
N ARG A 100 -18.05 4.86 -1.84
CA ARG A 100 -18.83 6.07 -2.12
C ARG A 100 -19.48 6.63 -0.86
N LEU A 101 -20.03 5.77 -0.01
CA LEU A 101 -20.74 6.19 1.21
C LEU A 101 -19.79 6.65 2.31
N HIS A 102 -18.74 5.88 2.60
CA HIS A 102 -17.85 6.14 3.75
C HIS A 102 -16.37 6.13 3.38
N ARG A 103 -16.02 6.40 2.11
CA ARG A 103 -14.62 6.43 1.64
C ARG A 103 -13.89 5.13 2.01
N GLN A 104 -12.60 5.23 2.33
CA GLN A 104 -11.79 4.07 2.68
C GLN A 104 -12.30 3.30 3.89
N SER A 105 -12.87 3.97 4.90
CA SER A 105 -13.39 3.27 6.09
C SER A 105 -14.56 2.36 5.75
N GLY A 106 -15.39 2.75 4.77
CA GLY A 106 -16.45 1.88 4.28
C GLY A 106 -15.93 0.61 3.62
N SER A 107 -14.97 0.76 2.71
CA SER A 107 -14.34 -0.37 2.02
C SER A 107 -13.65 -1.32 3.01
N TYR A 108 -12.90 -0.78 3.98
CA TYR A 108 -12.23 -1.60 4.99
C TYR A 108 -13.22 -2.31 5.92
N ALA A 109 -14.31 -1.66 6.32
CA ALA A 109 -15.38 -2.29 7.11
C ALA A 109 -16.02 -3.47 6.36
N ALA A 110 -16.35 -3.29 5.08
CA ALA A 110 -16.91 -4.37 4.26
C ALA A 110 -15.92 -5.55 4.08
N LEU A 111 -14.62 -5.26 3.92
CA LEU A 111 -13.61 -6.31 3.75
C LEU A 111 -13.33 -7.09 5.03
N ILE A 112 -13.28 -6.43 6.20
CA ILE A 112 -13.08 -7.15 7.48
C ILE A 112 -14.31 -7.98 7.85
N ASP A 113 -15.50 -7.51 7.49
CA ASP A 113 -16.74 -8.28 7.59
C ASP A 113 -16.61 -9.61 6.82
N GLU A 114 -16.26 -9.54 5.53
CA GLU A 114 -16.02 -10.74 4.72
C GLU A 114 -14.87 -11.61 5.25
N ALA A 115 -13.78 -11.01 5.71
CA ALA A 115 -12.66 -11.74 6.30
C ALA A 115 -13.08 -12.53 7.54
N SER A 116 -13.95 -11.95 8.38
CA SER A 116 -14.42 -12.58 9.63
C SER A 116 -15.16 -13.90 9.42
N HIS A 117 -15.74 -14.12 8.24
CA HIS A 117 -16.46 -15.34 7.89
C HIS A 117 -15.56 -16.46 7.34
N ARG A 118 -14.32 -16.14 6.98
CA ARG A 118 -13.49 -17.01 6.12
C ARG A 118 -12.14 -17.32 6.75
N THR A 119 -11.61 -16.37 7.51
CA THR A 119 -10.24 -16.49 7.99
C THR A 119 -10.12 -17.43 9.18
N LYS A 120 -9.02 -18.18 9.18
CA LYS A 120 -8.50 -18.87 10.36
C LYS A 120 -7.24 -18.20 10.87
N SER A 121 -6.80 -17.10 10.26
CA SER A 121 -5.54 -16.47 10.62
C SER A 121 -5.58 -15.88 12.03
N SER A 122 -4.44 -15.73 12.68
CA SER A 122 -4.37 -15.08 14.00
C SER A 122 -4.24 -13.56 13.88
N HIS A 123 -3.57 -13.07 12.84
CA HIS A 123 -3.24 -11.65 12.66
C HIS A 123 -3.75 -11.09 11.33
N CYS A 124 -3.76 -9.77 11.25
CA CYS A 124 -4.07 -9.00 10.05
C CYS A 124 -3.09 -7.86 9.88
N LEU A 125 -2.78 -7.56 8.62
CA LEU A 125 -2.07 -6.36 8.20
C LEU A 125 -2.89 -5.65 7.12
N VAL A 126 -3.16 -4.36 7.34
CA VAL A 126 -3.79 -3.49 6.33
C VAL A 126 -2.69 -2.72 5.60
N VAL A 127 -2.65 -2.84 4.27
CA VAL A 127 -1.61 -2.24 3.42
C VAL A 127 -2.20 -1.73 2.11
N ASP A 128 -1.61 -0.68 1.59
CA ASP A 128 -1.89 -0.10 0.28
C ASP A 128 -1.05 -0.82 -0.80
N ILE A 129 -1.44 -0.72 -2.08
CA ILE A 129 -0.79 -1.50 -3.17
C ILE A 129 0.66 -1.07 -3.43
N ASP A 130 1.05 0.12 -3.01
CA ASP A 130 2.41 0.65 -3.03
C ASP A 130 3.24 0.26 -1.80
N GLU A 131 2.74 -0.64 -0.95
CA GLU A 131 3.36 -1.01 0.31
C GLU A 131 3.71 -2.50 0.41
N TYR A 132 4.93 -2.80 0.87
CA TYR A 132 5.47 -4.15 0.93
C TYR A 132 6.11 -4.42 2.30
N TRP A 133 5.55 -5.36 3.05
CA TRP A 133 6.17 -5.81 4.30
C TRP A 133 7.45 -6.60 4.02
N PHE A 134 8.54 -6.32 4.71
CA PHE A 134 9.73 -7.17 4.68
C PHE A 134 10.45 -7.16 6.02
N SER A 135 11.20 -8.22 6.30
CA SER A 135 12.06 -8.29 7.48
C SER A 135 13.52 -8.02 7.12
N ASN A 136 14.34 -7.71 8.13
CA ASN A 136 15.79 -7.59 7.96
C ASN A 136 16.49 -8.90 7.55
N LYS A 137 15.77 -10.04 7.59
CA LYS A 137 16.24 -11.33 7.05
C LYS A 137 15.49 -11.64 5.75
N PRO A 138 16.16 -11.57 4.58
CA PRO A 138 15.50 -11.80 3.30
C PRO A 138 14.85 -13.19 3.24
N ASN A 139 13.70 -13.29 2.58
CA ASN A 139 12.87 -14.51 2.46
C ASN A 139 12.25 -15.04 3.76
N ARG A 140 12.45 -14.40 4.91
CA ARG A 140 11.78 -14.82 6.13
C ARG A 140 10.27 -14.69 5.95
N SER A 141 9.54 -15.79 6.17
CA SER A 141 8.09 -15.78 6.12
C SER A 141 7.49 -14.99 7.28
N ILE A 142 6.29 -14.45 7.09
CA ILE A 142 5.56 -13.76 8.16
C ILE A 142 5.34 -14.68 9.37
N ALA A 143 5.07 -15.96 9.15
CA ALA A 143 4.89 -16.91 10.24
C ALA A 143 6.16 -17.14 11.06
N SER A 144 7.32 -17.24 10.39
CA SER A 144 8.61 -17.32 11.10
C SER A 144 8.91 -16.04 11.87
N TYR A 145 8.55 -14.87 11.32
CA TYR A 145 8.73 -13.58 11.97
C TYR A 145 7.87 -13.47 13.23
N LEU A 146 6.57 -13.73 13.14
CA LEU A 146 5.62 -13.65 14.26
C LEU A 146 5.97 -14.58 15.42
N ARG A 147 6.49 -15.78 15.14
CA ARG A 147 6.92 -16.75 16.17
C ARG A 147 8.01 -16.23 17.13
N GLN A 148 8.71 -15.15 16.78
CA GLN A 148 9.77 -14.58 17.61
C GLN A 148 9.24 -13.63 18.68
N PHE A 149 7.93 -13.39 18.69
CA PHE A 149 7.27 -12.51 19.62
C PHE A 149 6.34 -13.33 20.49
N ASP A 150 6.37 -13.05 21.80
CA ASP A 150 5.28 -13.44 22.67
C ASP A 150 3.97 -12.82 22.16
N ARG A 151 2.84 -13.29 22.69
CA ARG A 151 1.53 -12.73 22.36
C ARG A 151 1.56 -11.20 22.43
N PHE A 152 1.15 -10.56 21.34
CA PHE A 152 0.91 -9.13 21.22
C PHE A 152 -0.47 -8.90 20.59
N ASP A 153 -1.11 -7.80 20.93
CA ASP A 153 -2.37 -7.35 20.34
C ASP A 153 -2.12 -6.46 19.12
N LEU A 154 -1.05 -5.66 19.19
CA LEU A 154 -0.68 -4.72 18.14
C LEU A 154 0.84 -4.63 18.00
N MET A 155 1.34 -4.76 16.77
CA MET A 155 2.74 -4.55 16.42
C MET A 155 2.84 -3.45 15.38
N PHE A 156 3.52 -2.36 15.71
CA PHE A 156 3.80 -1.29 14.74
C PHE A 156 5.19 -1.43 14.10
N THR A 157 5.24 -1.17 12.79
CA THR A 157 6.48 -1.14 11.99
C THR A 157 6.55 0.13 11.15
N ASN A 158 7.72 0.76 11.09
CA ASN A 158 7.92 2.01 10.36
C ASN A 158 7.84 1.84 8.83
N TRP A 159 7.45 2.92 8.15
CA TRP A 159 7.64 3.03 6.71
C TRP A 159 9.10 3.28 6.35
N LEU A 160 9.57 2.49 5.40
CA LEU A 160 10.74 2.79 4.59
C LEU A 160 10.26 3.34 3.25
N CYS A 161 10.30 4.66 3.08
CA CYS A 161 9.81 5.30 1.87
C CYS A 161 10.85 5.28 0.76
N THR A 162 10.44 4.98 -0.47
CA THR A 162 11.29 5.04 -1.67
C THR A 162 10.73 6.02 -2.71
N TYR A 163 11.64 6.74 -3.34
CA TYR A 163 11.33 7.78 -4.34
C TYR A 163 12.21 7.58 -5.58
N GLY A 164 11.66 7.73 -6.79
CA GLY A 164 12.47 7.79 -8.02
C GLY A 164 13.05 6.45 -8.50
N GLN A 165 12.41 5.33 -8.16
CA GLN A 165 12.72 4.04 -8.79
C GLN A 165 12.37 4.03 -10.29
N SER A 166 12.90 3.05 -11.05
CA SER A 166 12.28 2.79 -12.34
C SER A 166 10.93 2.13 -12.10
N TYR A 167 9.89 2.59 -12.79
CA TYR A 167 8.55 2.04 -12.64
C TYR A 167 8.46 0.56 -13.06
N GLN A 168 9.43 0.06 -13.83
CA GLN A 168 9.54 -1.35 -14.27
C GLN A 168 10.50 -2.19 -13.40
N THR A 169 11.31 -1.56 -12.53
CA THR A 169 12.23 -2.32 -11.67
C THR A 169 11.50 -3.00 -10.53
N CYS A 170 12.01 -4.17 -10.12
CA CYS A 170 11.57 -4.82 -8.91
C CYS A 170 11.68 -3.85 -7.72
N PHE A 171 10.68 -3.78 -6.83
CA PHE A 171 10.71 -2.85 -5.69
C PHE A 171 11.94 -3.06 -4.77
N THR A 172 12.53 -4.26 -4.83
CA THR A 172 13.72 -4.66 -4.08
C THR A 172 15.02 -4.07 -4.65
N ASP A 173 14.98 -3.53 -5.87
CA ASP A 173 16.10 -2.80 -6.47
C ASP A 173 16.09 -1.33 -6.03
N LEU A 174 16.89 -1.04 -5.02
CA LEU A 174 17.06 0.31 -4.47
C LEU A 174 18.18 1.10 -5.15
N THR A 175 18.76 0.61 -6.25
CA THR A 175 19.95 1.21 -6.86
C THR A 175 19.72 2.68 -7.24
N LYS A 176 18.57 2.95 -7.87
CA LYS A 176 18.18 4.30 -8.34
C LYS A 176 17.21 5.02 -7.39
N ALA A 177 16.63 4.30 -6.42
CA ALA A 177 15.70 4.87 -5.46
C ALA A 177 16.40 5.79 -4.47
N LYS A 178 15.82 6.94 -4.14
CA LYS A 178 16.09 7.66 -2.88
C LYS A 178 15.28 7.03 -1.76
N ILE A 179 15.85 6.98 -0.56
CA ILE A 179 15.28 6.32 0.59
C ILE A 179 15.08 7.33 1.72
N GLU A 180 13.95 7.22 2.43
CA GLU A 180 13.67 7.97 3.65
C GLU A 180 13.01 7.05 4.68
N LEU A 181 13.56 6.96 5.89
CA LEU A 181 12.96 6.20 6.97
C LEU A 181 12.06 7.08 7.83
N LYS A 182 10.75 6.82 7.83
CA LYS A 182 9.79 7.60 8.61
C LYS A 182 9.81 7.16 10.07
N LYS A 183 10.00 8.13 10.98
CA LYS A 183 10.09 7.88 12.44
C LYS A 183 8.73 7.64 13.11
N SER A 184 7.66 8.23 12.55
CA SER A 184 6.33 8.32 13.17
C SER A 184 5.22 7.70 12.32
N GLN A 185 5.54 7.25 11.11
CA GLN A 185 4.58 6.73 10.15
C GLN A 185 4.95 5.30 9.74
N GLY A 186 3.93 4.52 9.44
CA GLY A 186 4.06 3.08 9.26
C GLY A 186 2.70 2.40 9.25
N LYS A 187 2.73 1.08 9.46
CA LYS A 187 1.55 0.23 9.59
C LYS A 187 1.64 -0.64 10.81
N SER A 188 0.49 -1.17 11.21
CA SER A 188 0.41 -2.15 12.26
C SER A 188 -0.11 -3.50 11.79
N ILE A 189 0.53 -4.55 12.32
CA ILE A 189 -0.04 -5.90 12.38
C ILE A 189 -0.85 -5.97 13.68
N PHE A 190 -2.10 -6.40 13.63
CA PHE A 190 -2.90 -6.59 14.83
C PHE A 190 -3.40 -8.03 14.94
N ASN A 191 -3.58 -8.50 16.17
CA ASN A 191 -4.14 -9.80 16.46
C ASN A 191 -5.68 -9.71 16.41
N TYR A 192 -6.32 -10.61 15.68
CA TYR A 192 -7.79 -10.65 15.60
C TYR A 192 -8.49 -10.94 16.93
N SER A 193 -7.77 -11.36 17.97
CA SER A 193 -8.34 -11.51 19.32
C SER A 193 -8.58 -10.18 20.03
N VAL A 194 -7.97 -9.07 19.57
CA VAL A 194 -8.19 -7.75 20.17
C VAL A 194 -9.55 -7.18 19.73
N PRO A 195 -10.37 -6.60 20.63
CA PRO A 195 -11.61 -5.97 20.21
C PRO A 195 -11.33 -4.71 19.38
N LEU A 196 -11.95 -4.60 18.20
CA LEU A 196 -11.81 -3.46 17.30
C LEU A 196 -13.01 -2.52 17.44
N ARG A 197 -12.73 -1.22 17.57
CA ARG A 197 -13.73 -0.16 17.42
C ARG A 197 -13.81 0.29 15.96
N LYS A 198 -12.66 0.52 15.30
CA LYS A 198 -12.59 0.95 13.90
C LYS A 198 -11.40 0.33 13.19
N LEU A 199 -11.58 -0.11 11.96
CA LEU A 199 -10.48 -0.51 11.10
C LEU A 199 -9.98 0.69 10.30
N ARG A 200 -8.72 1.06 10.49
CA ARG A 200 -8.05 2.18 9.81
C ARG A 200 -6.85 1.67 9.02
N ALA A 201 -6.44 2.43 8.01
CA ALA A 201 -5.38 2.04 7.09
C ALA A 201 -3.99 1.87 7.74
N HIS A 202 -3.69 2.55 8.85
CA HIS A 202 -2.35 2.54 9.47
C HIS A 202 -2.31 1.77 10.78
N VAL A 203 -3.06 2.26 11.78
CA VAL A 203 -3.18 1.67 13.11
C VAL A 203 -4.67 1.45 13.37
N PRO A 204 -5.18 0.23 13.62
CA PRO A 204 -6.57 0.04 13.99
C PRO A 204 -6.91 0.80 15.28
N ASP A 205 -8.18 1.14 15.47
CA ASP A 205 -8.67 1.61 16.76
C ASP A 205 -9.16 0.39 17.54
N VAL A 206 -8.44 0.05 18.60
CA VAL A 206 -8.67 -1.15 19.42
C VAL A 206 -9.11 -0.75 20.81
N GLU A 207 -9.92 -1.57 21.44
CA GLU A 207 -10.35 -1.37 22.82
C GLU A 207 -9.35 -2.03 23.77
N SER A 208 -8.83 -1.25 24.71
CA SER A 208 -7.99 -1.69 25.83
C SER A 208 -6.95 -2.75 25.44
N PRO A 209 -6.02 -2.45 24.52
CA PRO A 209 -4.95 -3.40 24.20
C PRO A 209 -4.18 -3.72 25.49
N GLU A 210 -3.76 -4.96 25.69
CA GLU A 210 -2.94 -5.33 26.85
C GLU A 210 -1.45 -5.24 26.48
N ARG A 211 -1.12 -5.64 25.25
CA ARG A 211 0.25 -5.75 24.78
C ARG A 211 0.40 -5.14 23.40
N ALA A 212 0.84 -3.89 23.36
CA ALA A 212 1.24 -3.24 22.13
C ALA A 212 2.78 -3.15 22.06
N VAL A 213 3.36 -3.60 20.96
CA VAL A 213 4.80 -3.63 20.73
C VAL A 213 5.16 -2.74 19.55
N PHE A 214 6.25 -1.99 19.71
CA PHE A 214 6.92 -1.31 18.62
C PHE A 214 8.20 -2.09 18.30
N VAL A 215 8.40 -2.43 17.03
CA VAL A 215 9.65 -3.05 16.58
C VAL A 215 10.51 -1.96 15.97
N GLY A 216 11.55 -1.55 16.69
CA GLY A 216 12.48 -0.54 16.22
C GLY A 216 13.32 -1.01 15.03
N ASN A 217 13.99 -0.05 14.41
CA ASN A 217 14.90 -0.32 13.28
C ASN A 217 16.06 -1.24 13.67
N ASN A 218 16.49 -1.22 14.93
CA ASN A 218 17.46 -2.13 15.51
C ASN A 218 16.84 -3.46 15.99
N GLY A 219 15.59 -3.77 15.64
CA GLY A 219 14.89 -4.97 16.10
C GLY A 219 14.62 -5.02 17.61
N LYS A 220 14.96 -3.95 18.36
CA LYS A 220 14.63 -3.84 19.77
C LYS A 220 13.12 -3.68 19.89
N LYS A 221 12.51 -4.58 20.67
CA LYS A 221 11.11 -4.47 21.07
C LYS A 221 11.00 -3.37 22.11
N ILE A 222 10.06 -2.46 21.90
CA ILE A 222 9.68 -1.45 22.87
C ILE A 222 8.22 -1.72 23.21
N ASN A 223 7.95 -2.03 24.49
CA ASN A 223 6.58 -2.12 24.98
C ASN A 223 5.98 -0.73 24.90
N TRP A 224 5.00 -0.59 24.01
CA TRP A 224 4.41 0.69 23.68
C TRP A 224 3.47 1.16 24.80
N MET A 225 2.84 0.20 25.48
CA MET A 225 2.11 0.40 26.73
C MET A 225 3.05 0.20 27.91
N ASN A 226 3.52 1.32 28.47
CA ASN A 226 4.19 1.38 29.76
C ASN A 226 3.76 2.67 30.48
N GLU A 227 3.99 2.75 31.78
CA GLU A 227 3.65 3.91 32.61
C GLU A 227 4.22 5.23 32.04
N ALA A 228 5.38 5.17 31.38
CA ALA A 228 6.07 6.34 30.83
C ALA A 228 5.39 6.97 29.60
N ASN A 229 4.69 6.19 28.76
CA ASN A 229 4.12 6.69 27.51
C ASN A 229 2.69 7.25 27.66
N LYS A 230 2.06 7.15 28.85
CA LYS A 230 0.71 7.64 29.18
C LYS A 230 -0.41 7.26 28.18
N LEU A 231 -0.19 6.28 27.31
CA LEU A 231 -1.16 5.83 26.30
C LEU A 231 -2.37 5.12 26.90
N HIS A 232 -2.25 4.60 28.14
CA HIS A 232 -3.38 4.08 28.91
C HIS A 232 -4.50 5.11 29.13
N VAL A 233 -4.20 6.41 29.01
CA VAL A 233 -5.13 7.51 29.30
C VAL A 233 -5.91 7.94 28.05
N ASN A 234 -5.44 7.63 26.83
CA ASN A 234 -6.14 8.03 25.62
C ASN A 234 -7.11 6.92 25.17
N PRO A 235 -8.42 7.20 25.08
CA PRO A 235 -9.40 6.21 24.65
C PRO A 235 -9.17 5.73 23.21
N SER A 236 -8.38 6.42 22.38
CA SER A 236 -8.08 5.98 21.00
C SER A 236 -6.59 6.06 20.67
N LEU A 237 -6.09 5.05 19.95
CA LEU A 237 -4.72 5.08 19.45
C LEU A 237 -4.61 6.11 18.31
N PRO A 238 -3.53 6.90 18.21
CA PRO A 238 -3.36 7.81 17.09
C PRO A 238 -3.14 7.03 15.77
N GLN A 239 -3.55 7.60 14.64
CA GLN A 239 -3.35 6.98 13.33
C GLN A 239 -1.86 6.98 12.89
N HIS A 240 -1.05 7.87 13.49
CA HIS A 240 0.40 7.95 13.34
C HIS A 240 1.04 8.03 14.72
N LEU A 241 2.18 7.37 14.93
CA LEU A 241 2.84 7.34 16.24
C LEU A 241 3.67 8.61 16.45
N ARG A 242 3.55 9.27 17.60
CA ARG A 242 4.47 10.36 17.96
C ARG A 242 5.87 9.79 18.25
N THR A 243 6.87 10.55 17.81
CA THR A 243 8.28 10.27 17.59
C THR A 243 8.94 9.24 18.52
N VAL A 244 9.51 8.17 17.95
CA VAL A 244 10.62 7.46 18.61
C VAL A 244 11.87 8.32 18.40
N ASN A 245 12.28 9.05 19.45
CA ASN A 245 13.32 10.08 19.37
C ASN A 245 14.73 9.55 19.04
N LYS A 246 14.98 8.24 19.19
CA LYS A 246 16.30 7.64 18.91
C LYS A 246 16.22 6.63 17.78
N LEU A 247 16.74 7.02 16.62
CA LEU A 247 17.04 6.09 15.54
C LEU A 247 18.31 5.33 15.94
N HIS A 248 18.17 4.09 16.40
CA HIS A 248 19.35 3.23 16.57
C HIS A 248 19.69 2.67 15.19
N GLN A 249 20.79 3.16 14.62
CA GLN A 249 21.21 2.93 13.22
C GLN A 249 21.99 1.63 13.02
N HIS A 250 22.18 0.84 14.08
CA HIS A 250 22.91 -0.43 14.02
C HIS A 250 21.96 -1.57 14.34
N LEU A 251 21.90 -2.53 13.42
CA LEU A 251 21.30 -3.85 13.63
C LEU A 251 22.42 -4.84 13.84
N GLU A 252 22.39 -5.53 14.96
CA GLU A 252 23.11 -6.79 15.08
C GLU A 252 22.40 -7.85 14.23
N GLU A 253 23.15 -8.77 13.60
CA GLU A 253 22.57 -9.83 12.77
C GLU A 253 21.58 -10.75 13.53
N SER A 254 21.72 -10.79 14.87
CA SER A 254 20.86 -11.49 15.81
C SER A 254 19.48 -10.84 15.97
N GLN A 255 19.37 -9.52 15.76
CA GLN A 255 18.16 -8.74 16.02
C GLN A 255 17.12 -8.92 14.91
N ASN A 256 15.84 -8.90 15.28
CA ASN A 256 14.74 -9.15 14.35
C ASN A 256 13.95 -7.86 14.15
N SER A 257 14.02 -7.30 12.94
CA SER A 257 13.30 -6.08 12.57
C SER A 257 12.50 -6.28 11.29
N ALA A 258 11.53 -5.41 11.06
CA ALA A 258 10.72 -5.36 9.86
C ALA A 258 10.24 -3.94 9.58
N TRP A 259 9.93 -3.70 8.31
CA TRP A 259 9.43 -2.44 7.82
C TRP A 259 8.33 -2.68 6.79
N ILE A 260 7.60 -1.62 6.51
CA ILE A 260 6.78 -1.51 5.32
C ILE A 260 7.53 -0.64 4.32
N LEU A 261 8.03 -1.23 3.23
CA LEU A 261 8.55 -0.47 2.11
C LEU A 261 7.38 0.26 1.45
N HIS A 262 7.42 1.59 1.40
CA HIS A 262 6.36 2.40 0.80
C HIS A 262 6.91 3.13 -0.43
N GLN A 263 6.43 2.74 -1.61
CA GLN A 263 6.80 3.37 -2.87
C GLN A 263 6.03 4.67 -3.10
N ILE A 264 6.34 5.71 -2.31
CA ILE A 264 5.66 7.02 -2.32
C ILE A 264 5.56 7.59 -3.73
N VAL A 265 6.68 7.55 -4.47
CA VAL A 265 6.67 7.90 -5.88
C VAL A 265 7.63 7.02 -6.66
N ARG A 266 7.10 6.24 -7.61
CA ARG A 266 7.91 5.26 -8.34
C ARG A 266 8.74 5.99 -9.37
N SER A 267 8.12 6.63 -10.36
CA SER A 267 8.82 7.40 -11.38
C SER A 267 8.12 8.73 -11.68
N GLU A 268 8.84 9.68 -12.26
CA GLU A 268 8.26 10.97 -12.67
C GLU A 268 7.08 10.76 -13.62
N LEU A 269 7.21 9.83 -14.59
CA LEU A 269 6.16 9.53 -15.56
C LEU A 269 4.89 9.00 -14.88
N GLU A 270 5.04 8.00 -14.00
CA GLU A 270 3.93 7.42 -13.25
C GLU A 270 3.28 8.47 -12.34
N TYR A 271 4.09 9.28 -11.65
CA TYR A 271 3.63 10.40 -10.85
C TYR A 271 2.76 11.34 -11.67
N SER A 272 3.29 11.85 -12.79
CA SER A 272 2.61 12.82 -13.64
C SER A 272 1.32 12.27 -14.25
N LEU A 273 1.27 11.00 -14.64
CA LEU A 273 0.03 10.38 -15.13
C LEU A 273 -1.03 10.28 -14.04
N ARG A 274 -0.63 9.93 -12.82
CA ARG A 274 -1.55 9.83 -11.66
C ARG A 274 -2.12 11.16 -11.20
N LEU A 275 -1.52 12.28 -11.59
CA LEU A 275 -2.08 13.60 -11.31
C LEU A 275 -3.40 13.82 -12.04
N PHE A 276 -3.67 13.12 -13.15
CA PHE A 276 -4.91 13.22 -13.93
C PHE A 276 -6.03 12.29 -13.46
N GLU A 277 -5.86 11.62 -12.31
CA GLU A 277 -6.85 10.73 -11.72
C GLU A 277 -7.47 11.39 -10.47
N PRO A 278 -8.51 12.23 -10.63
CA PRO A 278 -9.10 12.98 -9.53
C PRO A 278 -9.81 12.07 -8.52
N ARG A 279 -10.01 12.58 -7.31
CA ARG A 279 -10.79 11.87 -6.30
C ARG A 279 -12.26 11.81 -6.73
N VAL A 280 -12.82 10.60 -6.71
CA VAL A 280 -14.22 10.29 -7.12
C VAL A 280 -15.30 11.12 -6.38
N ALA A 281 -14.96 11.81 -5.29
CA ALA A 281 -15.95 12.33 -4.34
C ALA A 281 -16.23 13.84 -4.36
N LYS A 282 -15.46 14.70 -5.04
CA LYS A 282 -15.74 16.16 -5.06
C LYS A 282 -15.24 16.82 -6.35
N HIS A 283 -16.18 17.28 -7.17
CA HIS A 283 -15.99 18.12 -8.36
C HIS A 283 -15.23 17.50 -9.55
N PRO A 284 -15.49 17.94 -10.80
CA PRO A 284 -14.77 17.48 -11.99
C PRO A 284 -13.39 18.13 -12.10
N GLU A 285 -12.64 18.17 -10.99
CA GLU A 285 -11.26 18.64 -11.01
C GLU A 285 -10.47 17.74 -11.96
N PRO A 286 -9.71 18.30 -12.91
CA PRO A 286 -8.89 17.48 -13.81
C PRO A 286 -7.67 16.89 -13.10
N PHE A 287 -7.39 17.32 -11.86
CA PHE A 287 -6.17 17.02 -11.13
C PHE A 287 -6.42 16.45 -9.73
N LYS A 288 -5.43 15.70 -9.24
CA LYS A 288 -5.33 15.23 -7.87
C LYS A 288 -4.69 16.30 -6.98
N THR A 289 -5.49 16.97 -6.16
CA THR A 289 -5.09 18.14 -5.34
C THR A 289 -4.28 17.83 -4.09
N ASN A 290 -4.15 16.57 -3.68
CA ASN A 290 -3.42 16.17 -2.47
C ASN A 290 -1.97 15.72 -2.74
N ARG A 291 -1.23 16.54 -3.50
CA ARG A 291 0.14 16.30 -3.96
C ARG A 291 0.94 17.60 -3.89
N HIS A 292 2.25 17.51 -3.70
CA HIS A 292 3.13 18.68 -3.51
C HIS A 292 4.40 18.58 -4.38
N GLY A 293 4.23 18.18 -5.65
CA GLY A 293 5.34 18.04 -6.59
C GLY A 293 6.07 16.69 -6.55
N TRP A 294 6.96 16.52 -7.52
CA TRP A 294 7.96 15.45 -7.64
C TRP A 294 9.25 15.92 -6.96
N ILE A 295 9.29 15.82 -5.63
CA ILE A 295 10.41 16.28 -4.82
C ILE A 295 11.10 15.06 -4.19
N MET A 296 12.41 14.94 -4.44
CA MET A 296 13.22 13.89 -3.85
C MET A 296 13.67 14.28 -2.44
N PRO A 297 13.54 13.40 -1.44
CA PRO A 297 14.04 13.68 -0.10
C PRO A 297 15.57 13.73 -0.09
N LYS A 298 16.12 14.42 0.92
CA LYS A 298 17.52 14.23 1.30
C LYS A 298 17.67 12.85 1.94
N GLU A 299 18.69 12.12 1.55
CA GLU A 299 18.95 10.76 1.99
C GLU A 299 20.30 10.70 2.71
N SER A 300 20.34 10.03 3.87
CA SER A 300 21.60 9.77 4.57
C SER A 300 22.41 8.68 3.89
N ARG A 301 23.74 8.87 3.80
CA ARG A 301 24.68 7.84 3.32
C ARG A 301 24.58 6.55 4.15
N GLN A 302 24.39 6.69 5.47
CA GLN A 302 24.29 5.56 6.39
C GLN A 302 23.01 4.75 6.14
N GLU A 303 21.87 5.44 6.01
CA GLU A 303 20.58 4.79 5.69
C GLU A 303 20.67 4.03 4.36
N ARG A 304 21.24 4.65 3.32
CA ARG A 304 21.44 3.97 2.03
C ARG A 304 22.30 2.72 2.16
N GLN A 305 23.43 2.78 2.86
CA GLN A 305 24.31 1.63 3.04
C GLN A 305 23.60 0.49 3.76
N PHE A 306 22.89 0.82 4.83
CA PHE A 306 22.12 -0.14 5.63
C PHE A 306 21.02 -0.84 4.80
N PHE A 307 20.20 -0.10 4.06
CA PHE A 307 19.13 -0.71 3.25
C PHE A 307 19.66 -1.46 2.02
N LYS A 308 20.78 -1.03 1.43
CA LYS A 308 21.47 -1.84 0.39
C LYS A 308 21.91 -3.19 0.94
N LEU A 309 22.42 -3.25 2.17
CA LEU A 309 22.83 -4.51 2.80
C LEU A 309 21.65 -5.49 2.95
N ILE A 310 20.46 -4.99 3.29
CA ILE A 310 19.27 -5.83 3.54
C ILE A 310 18.55 -6.21 2.25
N LEU A 311 18.20 -5.21 1.44
CA LEU A 311 17.28 -5.38 0.31
C LEU A 311 17.99 -5.66 -1.02
N SER A 312 19.22 -5.19 -1.19
CA SER A 312 19.97 -5.39 -2.44
C SER A 312 20.79 -6.68 -2.46
N LYS A 313 20.53 -7.65 -1.57
CA LYS A 313 21.20 -8.96 -1.62
C LYS A 313 20.88 -9.67 -2.93
N LYS A 314 21.91 -9.87 -3.77
CA LYS A 314 21.78 -10.43 -5.14
C LYS A 314 21.04 -11.77 -5.17
N SER A 315 21.23 -12.62 -4.17
CA SER A 315 20.56 -13.92 -4.05
C SER A 315 19.05 -13.81 -3.82
N PHE A 316 18.62 -12.89 -2.95
CA PHE A 316 17.21 -12.57 -2.71
C PHE A 316 16.54 -12.11 -4.00
N ASN A 317 17.13 -11.11 -4.66
CA ASN A 317 16.59 -10.53 -5.90
C ASN A 317 16.43 -11.59 -7.00
N LYS A 318 17.43 -12.46 -7.21
CA LYS A 318 17.33 -13.53 -8.21
C LYS A 318 16.20 -14.51 -7.94
N ARG A 319 16.07 -15.00 -6.69
CA ARG A 319 14.99 -15.94 -6.32
C ARG A 319 13.63 -15.28 -6.44
N TYR A 320 13.48 -14.08 -5.89
CA TYR A 320 12.23 -13.32 -5.92
C TYR A 320 11.76 -13.11 -7.37
N ILE A 321 12.62 -12.54 -8.23
CA ILE A 321 12.32 -12.28 -9.65
C ILE A 321 11.94 -13.58 -10.37
N LYS A 322 12.70 -14.67 -10.20
CA LYS A 322 12.37 -15.97 -10.80
C LYS A 322 10.98 -16.46 -10.40
N THR A 323 10.61 -16.32 -9.13
CA THR A 323 9.27 -16.73 -8.67
C THR A 323 8.17 -15.80 -9.15
N TYR A 324 8.45 -14.49 -9.25
CA TYR A 324 7.50 -13.51 -9.77
C TYR A 324 7.21 -13.77 -11.25
N GLU A 325 8.23 -14.02 -12.06
CA GLU A 325 8.03 -14.39 -13.47
C GLU A 325 7.23 -15.69 -13.62
N LYS A 326 7.51 -16.70 -12.78
CA LYS A 326 6.72 -17.94 -12.76
C LYS A 326 5.26 -17.64 -12.42
N PHE A 327 5.01 -16.79 -11.42
CA PHE A 327 3.66 -16.34 -11.04
C PHE A 327 2.94 -15.66 -12.21
N LEU A 328 3.59 -14.72 -12.91
CA LEU A 328 3.00 -14.03 -14.07
C LEU A 328 2.64 -14.99 -15.21
N ARG A 329 3.50 -15.98 -15.48
CA ARG A 329 3.26 -17.02 -16.50
C ARG A 329 2.12 -17.95 -16.09
N GLN A 330 2.13 -18.45 -14.86
CA GLN A 330 1.11 -19.36 -14.32
C GLN A 330 -0.29 -18.73 -14.31
N CYS A 331 -0.38 -17.45 -13.96
CA CYS A 331 -1.63 -16.69 -14.01
C CYS A 331 -2.02 -16.22 -15.42
N GLN A 332 -1.15 -16.40 -16.42
CA GLN A 332 -1.35 -15.92 -17.80
C GLN A 332 -1.63 -14.40 -17.86
N ILE A 333 -0.86 -13.62 -17.09
CA ILE A 333 -0.98 -12.16 -16.98
C ILE A 333 0.27 -11.40 -17.43
N LYS A 334 1.37 -12.10 -17.73
CA LYS A 334 2.66 -11.48 -18.13
C LYS A 334 2.47 -10.39 -19.19
N ASN A 335 1.88 -10.73 -20.32
CA ASN A 335 1.67 -9.79 -21.43
C ASN A 335 0.74 -8.62 -21.07
N ILE A 336 -0.21 -8.83 -20.14
CA ILE A 336 -1.11 -7.76 -19.69
C ILE A 336 -0.30 -6.75 -18.88
N VAL A 337 0.47 -7.23 -17.91
CA VAL A 337 1.32 -6.40 -17.03
C VAL A 337 2.39 -5.65 -17.83
N GLU A 338 3.07 -6.32 -18.77
CA GLU A 338 4.07 -5.69 -19.64
C GLU A 338 3.46 -4.58 -20.51
N LYS A 339 2.29 -4.83 -21.12
CA LYS A 339 1.57 -3.81 -21.89
C LYS A 339 1.13 -2.64 -21.02
N SER A 340 0.69 -2.89 -19.79
CA SER A 340 0.33 -1.84 -18.84
C SER A 340 1.52 -0.94 -18.54
N PHE A 341 2.70 -1.51 -18.29
CA PHE A 341 3.91 -0.73 -18.07
C PHE A 341 4.32 0.09 -19.31
N ASN A 342 4.17 -0.46 -20.51
CA ASN A 342 4.49 0.25 -21.75
C ASN A 342 3.56 1.44 -22.04
N ARG A 343 2.45 1.61 -21.30
CA ARG A 343 1.59 2.79 -21.37
C ARG A 343 2.13 3.96 -20.55
N ILE A 344 3.01 3.70 -19.57
CA ILE A 344 3.63 4.75 -18.75
C ILE A 344 4.72 5.42 -19.57
N THR A 345 4.32 6.40 -20.38
CA THR A 345 5.20 7.10 -21.33
C THR A 345 5.07 8.59 -21.20
N GLU A 346 6.14 9.28 -21.60
CA GLU A 346 6.16 10.73 -21.73
C GLU A 346 5.07 11.25 -22.68
N ARG A 347 4.88 10.56 -23.82
CA ARG A 347 3.84 10.88 -24.80
C ARG A 347 2.45 10.90 -24.15
N GLN A 348 2.14 9.92 -23.30
CA GLN A 348 0.84 9.86 -22.63
C GLN A 348 0.64 11.04 -21.66
N VAL A 349 1.67 11.48 -20.94
CA VAL A 349 1.58 12.68 -20.09
C VAL A 349 1.26 13.91 -20.95
N PHE A 350 1.99 14.10 -22.06
CA PHE A 350 1.72 15.21 -22.98
C PHE A 350 0.32 15.13 -23.60
N CYS A 351 -0.16 13.94 -23.98
CA CYS A 351 -1.52 13.75 -24.49
C CYS A 351 -2.57 14.13 -23.42
N LYS A 352 -2.39 13.76 -22.15
CA LYS A 352 -3.28 14.16 -21.05
C LYS A 352 -3.30 15.67 -20.83
N ILE A 353 -2.13 16.32 -20.83
CA ILE A 353 -2.05 17.79 -20.80
C ILE A 353 -2.77 18.37 -22.02
N ASN A 354 -2.61 17.75 -23.19
CA ASN A 354 -3.18 18.29 -24.41
C ASN A 354 -4.70 18.20 -24.51
N GLN A 355 -5.29 17.20 -23.86
CA GLN A 355 -6.74 17.02 -23.74
C GLN A 355 -7.40 18.10 -22.88
N LEU A 356 -6.66 18.79 -22.00
CA LEU A 356 -7.19 19.93 -21.26
C LEU A 356 -7.48 21.09 -22.23
N ASN A 357 -8.66 21.68 -22.10
CA ASN A 357 -8.97 22.92 -22.80
C ASN A 357 -8.28 24.12 -22.11
N HIS A 358 -8.18 25.26 -22.80
CA HIS A 358 -7.48 26.42 -22.28
C HIS A 358 -8.10 26.95 -20.98
N GLN A 359 -9.44 26.99 -20.90
CA GLN A 359 -10.19 27.39 -19.70
C GLN A 359 -9.79 26.56 -18.46
N LYS A 360 -9.66 25.24 -18.58
CA LYS A 360 -9.20 24.38 -17.47
C LYS A 360 -7.74 24.64 -17.11
N ILE A 361 -6.87 24.87 -18.08
CA ILE A 361 -5.46 25.19 -17.79
C ILE A 361 -5.37 26.50 -17.02
N GLU A 362 -6.14 27.51 -17.39
CA GLU A 362 -6.18 28.81 -16.70
C GLU A 362 -6.82 28.69 -15.31
N ALA A 363 -8.00 28.07 -15.20
CA ALA A 363 -8.75 27.95 -13.95
C ALA A 363 -7.99 27.17 -12.85
N TYR A 364 -7.17 26.19 -13.24
CA TYR A 364 -6.46 25.32 -12.30
C TYR A 364 -4.97 25.64 -12.18
N GLN A 365 -4.52 26.84 -12.56
CA GLN A 365 -3.10 27.19 -12.62
C GLN A 365 -2.33 27.09 -11.30
N SER A 366 -2.94 27.48 -10.18
CA SER A 366 -2.32 27.35 -8.87
C SER A 366 -2.07 25.87 -8.53
N ILE A 367 -3.08 25.04 -8.78
CA ILE A 367 -3.05 23.60 -8.52
C ILE A 367 -2.00 22.92 -9.37
N TRP A 368 -2.02 23.09 -10.70
CA TRP A 368 -1.06 22.37 -11.54
C TRP A 368 0.38 22.85 -11.35
N ARG A 369 0.61 24.14 -11.01
CA ARG A 369 1.96 24.62 -10.64
C ARG A 369 2.51 23.92 -9.41
N GLU A 370 1.68 23.73 -8.38
CA GLU A 370 2.06 23.04 -7.16
C GLU A 370 2.32 21.54 -7.41
N ILE A 371 1.36 20.83 -8.02
CA ILE A 371 1.45 19.37 -8.13
C ILE A 371 2.44 18.91 -9.21
N PHE A 372 2.74 19.71 -10.24
CA PHE A 372 3.78 19.41 -11.24
C PHE A 372 5.15 19.98 -10.87
N GLN A 373 5.30 20.64 -9.73
CA GLN A 373 6.59 21.14 -9.26
C GLN A 373 7.65 20.03 -9.27
N GLY A 374 8.86 20.32 -9.77
CA GLY A 374 9.95 19.35 -9.88
C GLY A 374 9.82 18.35 -11.03
N THR A 375 8.74 18.40 -11.82
CA THR A 375 8.60 17.61 -13.04
C THR A 375 9.01 18.39 -14.28
N ARG A 376 9.50 17.70 -15.31
CA ARG A 376 9.79 18.25 -16.64
C ARG A 376 8.54 18.66 -17.44
N PHE A 377 7.35 18.35 -16.93
CA PHE A 377 6.08 18.67 -17.57
C PHE A 377 5.52 20.03 -17.14
N LEU A 378 6.01 20.61 -16.05
CA LEU A 378 5.59 21.93 -15.60
C LEU A 378 5.85 23.03 -16.66
N PRO A 379 7.05 23.14 -17.27
CA PRO A 379 7.27 24.13 -18.33
C PRO A 379 6.34 23.99 -19.53
N TYR A 380 5.91 22.75 -19.84
CA TYR A 380 4.97 22.49 -20.94
C TYR A 380 3.55 23.00 -20.62
N LEU A 381 3.08 22.85 -19.38
CA LEU A 381 1.83 23.44 -18.91
C LEU A 381 1.88 24.98 -18.95
N GLU A 382 3.01 25.58 -18.56
CA GLU A 382 3.23 27.03 -18.64
C GLU A 382 3.19 27.54 -20.08
N LEU A 383 3.81 26.81 -21.02
CA LEU A 383 3.75 27.14 -22.43
C LEU A 383 2.33 27.04 -23.00
N ARG A 384 1.56 26.03 -22.58
CA ARG A 384 0.14 25.86 -22.92
C ARG A 384 -0.76 26.98 -22.38
N LEU A 385 -0.43 27.53 -21.22
CA LEU A 385 -1.10 28.72 -20.68
C LEU A 385 -0.83 29.96 -21.55
N LYS A 386 0.41 30.17 -22.00
CA LYS A 386 0.79 31.34 -22.81
C LYS A 386 0.23 31.31 -24.23
N THR A 387 0.31 30.16 -24.90
CA THR A 387 0.08 30.07 -26.35
C THR A 387 -1.39 29.89 -26.75
N LYS A 388 -2.27 29.56 -25.80
CA LYS A 388 -3.70 29.20 -26.00
C LYS A 388 -3.97 28.07 -27.02
N LYS A 389 -2.95 27.56 -27.72
CA LYS A 389 -3.02 26.54 -28.76
C LYS A 389 -2.64 25.16 -28.21
N ARG A 390 -3.23 24.11 -28.78
CA ARG A 390 -2.71 22.75 -28.61
C ARG A 390 -1.39 22.66 -29.36
N LEU A 391 -0.32 22.23 -28.69
CA LEU A 391 0.95 21.97 -29.34
C LEU A 391 0.85 20.63 -30.08
N ARG A 392 1.32 20.59 -31.33
CA ARG A 392 1.33 19.37 -32.14
C ARG A 392 2.20 18.33 -31.45
N ILE A 393 1.57 17.32 -30.88
CA ILE A 393 2.20 16.02 -30.64
C ILE A 393 1.75 15.21 -31.84
N ASN A 394 2.68 14.68 -32.64
CA ASN A 394 2.31 13.82 -33.76
C ASN A 394 1.48 12.63 -33.20
N ASP A 395 0.21 12.63 -33.60
CA ASP A 395 -0.92 11.71 -33.36
C ASP A 395 -1.01 10.98 -32.03
N CYS A 396 -1.74 11.54 -31.05
CA CYS A 396 -2.20 10.78 -29.88
C CYS A 396 -3.20 9.68 -30.34
N SER A 397 -2.72 8.44 -30.48
CA SER A 397 -3.53 7.22 -30.64
C SER A 397 -3.39 6.31 -29.43
#